data_AF-A0A2V6E4J5-F1
#
_entry.id   AF-A0A2V6E4J5-F1
#
_cell.length_a   1.000
_cell.length_b   1.000
_cell.length_c   1.000
_cell.angle_alpha   90.00
_cell.angle_beta   90.00
_cell.angle_gamma   90.00
#
_symmetry.space_group_name_H-M   'P 1'
#
loop_
_entity.id
_entity.type
_entity.pdbx_description
1 polymer ?
#
loop_
_entity_poly.entity_id
_entity_poly.type
_entity_poly.pdbx_seq_one_letter_code
_entity_poly.pdbx_strand_id
1 'polypeptide(L)'
;KGQGNIYLWGDKLGDADRAIEMQPRLITPAGLYYIMADKFESLLLARLGQEAEVNAPLEVYLTSQRGTKYVVHVLLLVQIRNGTVAIHPQTTAIEKADW
;
A
#
# COMPACT_ATOMS: atom_id res chain seq x y z
N LYS A 1 -8.71 8.98 -22.39
CA LYS A 1 -7.25 9.01 -22.62
C LYS A 1 -6.56 8.68 -21.30
N GLY A 2 -5.91 7.52 -21.20
CA GLY A 2 -5.35 7.00 -19.94
C GLY A 2 -4.82 5.57 -20.09
N GLN A 3 -3.96 5.34 -21.09
CA GLN A 3 -3.43 4.01 -21.45
C GLN A 3 -1.93 3.86 -21.10
N GLY A 4 -1.39 4.75 -20.26
CA GLY A 4 0.01 4.68 -19.87
C GLY A 4 0.24 3.59 -18.83
N ASN A 5 1.32 2.85 -18.97
CA ASN A 5 1.78 1.92 -17.95
C ASN A 5 2.10 2.66 -16.65
N ILE A 6 1.78 2.02 -15.52
CA ILE A 6 2.18 2.46 -14.19
C ILE A 6 3.15 1.42 -13.64
N TYR A 7 4.17 1.89 -12.94
CA TYR A 7 5.23 1.08 -12.39
C TYR A 7 5.22 1.26 -10.89
N LEU A 8 5.03 0.17 -10.14
CA LEU A 8 5.11 0.16 -8.69
C LEU A 8 6.55 -0.10 -8.28
N TRP A 9 7.08 0.78 -7.45
CA TRP A 9 8.44 0.67 -6.91
C TRP A 9 8.45 0.19 -5.47
N GLY A 10 7.33 0.25 -4.77
CA GLY A 10 7.20 -0.32 -3.43
C GLY A 10 6.28 0.50 -2.56
N ASP A 11 6.42 0.32 -1.26
CA ASP A 11 5.52 0.87 -0.26
C ASP A 11 6.21 1.21 1.06
N LYS A 12 5.51 1.99 1.88
CA LYS A 12 5.89 2.32 3.25
C LYS A 12 4.64 2.25 4.12
N LEU A 13 4.70 1.45 5.18
CA LEU A 13 3.61 1.29 6.13
C LEU A 13 3.97 1.96 7.46
N GLY A 14 3.14 2.91 7.91
CA GLY A 14 3.34 3.60 9.18
C GLY A 14 4.70 4.29 9.23
N ASP A 15 5.40 4.07 10.35
CA ASP A 15 6.76 4.58 10.57
C ASP A 15 7.85 3.62 10.09
N ALA A 16 7.51 2.56 9.35
CA ALA A 16 8.51 1.65 8.81
C ALA A 16 9.41 2.36 7.79
N ASP A 17 10.59 1.80 7.57
CA ASP A 17 11.45 2.24 6.48
C ASP A 17 10.75 2.03 5.14
N ARG A 18 10.87 3.04 4.29
CA ARG A 18 10.39 2.99 2.91
C ARG A 18 11.11 1.87 2.16
N ALA A 19 10.35 0.91 1.64
CA ALA A 19 10.87 -0.21 0.87
C ALA A 19 10.73 0.09 -0.63
N ILE A 20 11.82 0.51 -1.29
CA ILE A 20 11.89 0.66 -2.74
C ILE A 20 12.60 -0.56 -3.35
N GLU A 21 11.92 -1.25 -4.26
CA GLU A 21 12.46 -2.36 -5.03
C GLU A 21 13.46 -1.85 -6.09
N MET A 22 14.50 -2.64 -6.37
CA MET A 22 15.47 -2.32 -7.44
C MET A 22 14.85 -2.36 -8.84
N GLN A 23 13.77 -3.13 -9.01
CA GLN A 23 13.05 -3.27 -10.26
C GLN A 23 11.56 -3.03 -10.01
N PRO A 24 10.90 -2.14 -10.77
CA PRO A 24 9.50 -1.90 -10.56
C PRO A 24 8.63 -3.01 -11.14
N ARG A 25 7.44 -3.16 -10.56
CA ARG A 25 6.41 -4.05 -11.06
C ARG A 25 5.47 -3.28 -11.97
N LEU A 26 5.27 -3.79 -13.18
CA LEU A 26 4.33 -3.19 -14.12
C LEU A 26 2.89 -3.43 -13.66
N ILE A 27 2.17 -2.35 -13.39
CA ILE A 27 0.71 -2.33 -13.27
C ILE A 27 0.18 -1.91 -14.63
N THR A 28 -0.30 -2.88 -15.40
CA THR A 28 -0.98 -2.61 -16.67
C THR A 28 -2.28 -1.85 -16.41
N PRO A 29 -2.80 -1.10 -17.40
CA PRO A 29 -4.16 -0.59 -17.31
C PRO A 29 -5.13 -1.75 -17.05
N ALA A 30 -5.95 -1.64 -16.00
CA ALA A 30 -6.83 -2.70 -15.47
C ALA A 30 -6.12 -3.90 -14.80
N GLY A 31 -4.79 -3.87 -14.65
CA GLY A 31 -4.04 -4.80 -13.83
C GLY A 31 -4.24 -4.51 -12.34
N LEU A 32 -4.31 -5.57 -11.54
CA LEU A 32 -4.33 -5.48 -10.07
C LEU A 32 -2.95 -5.83 -9.54
N TYR A 33 -2.51 -5.11 -8.51
CA TYR A 33 -1.34 -5.46 -7.73
C TYR A 33 -1.77 -5.94 -6.34
N TYR A 34 -1.21 -7.07 -5.91
CA TYR A 34 -1.42 -7.61 -4.58
C TYR A 34 -0.25 -7.24 -3.69
N ILE A 35 -0.52 -6.44 -2.65
CA ILE A 35 0.37 -6.34 -1.49
C ILE A 35 0.10 -7.59 -0.66
N MET A 36 1.11 -8.43 -0.40
CA MET A 36 0.93 -9.68 0.33
C MET A 36 0.43 -9.40 1.76
N ALA A 37 -0.88 -9.59 1.97
CA ALA A 37 -1.54 -9.33 3.23
C ALA A 37 -1.39 -10.47 4.26
N ASP A 38 -1.03 -11.69 3.84
CA ASP A 38 -1.00 -12.85 4.76
C ASP A 38 0.06 -12.70 5.88
N LYS A 39 1.24 -12.17 5.53
CA LYS A 39 2.27 -11.83 6.52
C LYS A 39 1.86 -10.62 7.37
N PHE A 40 1.04 -9.75 6.80
CA PHE A 40 0.53 -8.57 7.46
C PHE A 40 -0.51 -8.95 8.52
N GLU A 41 -1.43 -9.86 8.21
CA GLU A 41 -2.44 -10.38 9.13
C GLU A 41 -1.82 -11.03 10.37
N SER A 42 -0.84 -11.92 10.18
CA SER A 42 -0.13 -12.56 11.28
C SER A 42 0.62 -11.54 12.16
N LEU A 43 1.21 -10.52 11.55
CA LEU A 43 1.92 -9.46 12.25
C LEU A 43 0.95 -8.56 13.03
N LEU A 44 -0.21 -8.24 12.45
CA LEU A 44 -1.26 -7.47 13.09
C LEU A 44 -1.83 -8.20 14.30
N LEU A 45 -2.15 -9.48 14.17
CA LEU A 45 -2.63 -10.31 15.30
C LEU A 45 -1.58 -10.42 16.41
N ALA A 46 -0.31 -10.63 16.06
CA ALA A 46 0.77 -10.71 17.05
C ALA A 46 0.98 -9.38 17.81
N ARG A 47 0.77 -8.24 17.14
CA ARG A 47 1.04 -6.92 17.72
C ARG A 47 -0.16 -6.29 18.42
N LEU A 48 -1.36 -6.51 17.91
CA LEU A 48 -2.59 -5.83 18.34
C LEU A 48 -3.54 -6.73 19.14
N GLY A 49 -3.31 -8.05 19.13
CA GLY A 49 -4.15 -9.03 19.83
C GLY A 49 -5.40 -9.41 19.03
N GLN A 50 -6.39 -9.98 19.73
CA GLN A 50 -7.62 -10.51 19.12
C GLN A 50 -8.74 -9.48 18.96
N GLU A 51 -8.59 -8.32 19.59
CA GLU A 51 -9.57 -7.22 19.60
C GLU A 51 -8.82 -5.91 19.42
N ALA A 52 -8.92 -5.33 18.23
CA ALA A 52 -8.23 -4.09 17.92
C ALA A 52 -8.93 -3.32 16.81
N GLU A 53 -8.73 -2.01 16.81
CA GLU A 53 -9.06 -1.14 15.69
C GLU A 53 -7.92 -0.14 15.55
N VAL A 54 -7.27 -0.13 14.39
CA VAL A 54 -6.13 0.75 14.13
C VAL A 54 -6.19 1.34 12.74
N ASN A 55 -5.78 2.60 12.65
CA ASN A 55 -5.52 3.26 11.39
C ASN A 55 -4.02 3.17 11.09
N ALA A 56 -3.66 2.57 9.95
CA ALA A 56 -2.29 2.48 9.49
C ALA A 56 -2.14 3.23 8.16
N PRO A 57 -1.33 4.30 8.10
CA PRO A 57 -1.06 4.96 6.83
C PRO A 57 -0.15 4.07 5.98
N LEU A 58 -0.45 3.99 4.68
CA LEU A 58 0.29 3.28 3.66
C LEU A 58 0.60 4.26 2.54
N GLU A 59 1.88 4.42 2.22
CA GLU A 59 2.34 5.13 1.05
C GLU A 59 2.72 4.12 -0.03
N VAL A 60 2.30 4.37 -1.27
CA VAL A 60 2.64 3.55 -2.43
C VAL A 60 3.39 4.41 -3.45
N TYR A 61 4.58 3.96 -3.85
CA TYR A 61 5.49 4.71 -4.69
C TYR A 61 5.37 4.24 -6.15
N LEU A 62 4.90 5.13 -7.02
CA LEU A 62 4.56 4.81 -8.41
C LEU A 62 5.30 5.69 -9.40
N THR A 63 5.71 5.16 -10.55
CA THR A 63 6.06 5.97 -11.72
C THR A 63 5.11 5.73 -12.88
N SER A 64 4.84 6.79 -13.64
CA SER A 64 4.21 6.64 -14.96
C SER A 64 5.24 6.17 -15.99
N GLN A 65 4.77 5.69 -17.13
CA GLN A 65 5.59 5.39 -18.30
C GLN A 65 6.49 6.53 -18.77
N ARG A 66 6.15 7.79 -18.45
CA ARG A 66 6.97 8.97 -18.79
C ARG A 66 8.00 9.32 -17.70
N GLY A 67 8.15 8.48 -16.67
CA GLY A 67 9.08 8.69 -15.56
C GLY A 67 8.57 9.65 -14.48
N THR A 68 7.35 10.22 -14.60
CA THR A 68 6.79 11.04 -13.52
C THR A 68 6.53 10.16 -12.30
N LYS A 69 7.11 10.55 -11.16
CA LYS A 69 6.95 9.91 -9.86
C LYS A 69 5.72 10.42 -9.11
N TYR A 70 5.05 9.52 -8.43
CA TYR A 70 3.86 9.76 -7.63
C TYR A 70 3.97 9.03 -6.29
N VAL A 71 3.36 9.60 -5.26
CA VAL A 71 3.05 8.91 -4.00
C VAL A 71 1.54 8.84 -3.89
N VAL A 72 1.03 7.63 -3.67
CA VAL A 72 -0.37 7.40 -3.34
C VAL A 72 -0.46 7.18 -1.84
N HIS A 73 -1.23 8.02 -1.17
CA HIS A 73 -1.50 7.91 0.25
C HIS A 73 -2.79 7.12 0.45
N VAL A 74 -2.69 6.05 1.23
CA VAL A 74 -3.80 5.16 1.56
C VAL A 74 -3.89 5.05 3.07
N LEU A 75 -5.08 5.26 3.62
CA LEU A 75 -5.37 4.92 5.01
C LEU A 75 -5.93 3.50 5.06
N LEU A 76 -5.30 2.64 5.85
CA LEU A 76 -5.80 1.30 6.13
C LEU A 76 -6.49 1.32 7.49
N LEU A 77 -7.82 1.16 7.51
CA LEU A 77 -8.53 0.83 8.73
C LEU A 77 -8.46 -0.69 8.91
N VAL A 78 -7.74 -1.13 9.92
CA VAL A 78 -7.63 -2.53 10.31
C VAL A 78 -8.54 -2.78 11.50
N GLN A 79 -9.48 -3.71 11.35
CA GLN A 79 -10.37 -4.15 12.42
C GLN A 79 -10.08 -5.62 12.72
N ILE A 80 -9.80 -5.90 13.99
CA ILE A 80 -9.67 -7.27 14.50
C ILE A 80 -10.82 -7.51 15.46
N ARG A 81 -11.63 -8.53 15.19
CA ARG A 81 -12.75 -8.98 16.03
C ARG A 81 -12.70 -10.49 16.15
N ASN A 82 -12.59 -11.01 17.37
CA ASN A 82 -12.42 -12.43 17.67
C ASN A 82 -11.30 -13.08 16.83
N GLY A 83 -10.19 -12.38 16.63
CA GLY A 83 -9.06 -12.84 15.82
C GLY A 83 -9.28 -12.84 14.30
N THR A 84 -10.45 -12.42 13.82
CA THR A 84 -10.69 -12.20 12.37
C THR A 84 -10.23 -10.80 12.01
N VAL A 85 -9.39 -10.69 10.97
CA VAL A 85 -8.87 -9.40 10.48
C VAL A 85 -9.64 -8.94 9.24
N ALA A 86 -10.11 -7.69 9.30
CA ALA A 86 -10.65 -6.96 8.15
C ALA A 86 -9.80 -5.72 7.89
N ILE A 87 -9.47 -5.47 6.62
CA ILE A 87 -8.70 -4.31 6.19
C ILE A 87 -9.55 -3.51 5.21
N HIS A 88 -9.78 -2.25 5.53
CA HIS A 88 -10.55 -1.31 4.73
C HIS A 88 -9.61 -0.21 4.21
N PRO A 89 -9.13 -0.32 2.96
CA PRO A 89 -8.27 0.69 2.36
C PRO A 89 -9.09 1.88 1.87
N GLN A 90 -8.57 3.09 2.09
CA GLN A 90 -9.12 4.32 1.51
C GLN A 90 -7.98 5.19 0.98
N THR A 91 -7.97 5.46 -0.32
CA THR A 91 -7.05 6.45 -0.90
C THR A 91 -7.41 7.84 -0.38
N THR A 92 -6.46 8.52 0.25
CA THR A 92 -6.64 9.86 0.81
C THR A 92 -6.01 10.94 -0.07
N ALA A 93 -4.91 10.64 -0.77
CA ALA A 93 -4.27 11.56 -1.69
C ALA A 93 -3.45 10.84 -2.78
N ILE A 94 -3.23 11.53 -3.89
CA ILE A 94 -2.27 11.16 -4.94
C ILE A 94 -1.50 12.43 -5.29
N GLU A 95 -0.19 12.42 -5.11
CA GLU A 95 0.65 13.58 -5.34
C GLU A 95 1.87 13.26 -6.20
N LYS A 96 2.36 14.25 -6.93
CA LYS A 96 3.66 14.18 -7.60
C LYS A 96 4.73 14.52 -6.58
N ALA A 97 5.68 13.62 -6.37
CA ALA A 97 6.79 13.82 -5.45
C ALA A 97 8.05 13.16 -6.01
N ASP A 98 9.20 13.75 -5.72
CA ASP A 98 10.50 13.16 -6.08
C ASP A 98 11.03 12.39 -4.87
N TRP A 99 10.95 11.07 -4.94
CA TRP A 99 11.26 10.12 -3.86
C TRP A 99 12.31 9.11 -4.28
#